data_AF-A0A534LFG1-F1
#
_entry.id   AF-A0A534LFG1-F1
#
_cell.length_a   1.000
_cell.length_b   1.000
_cell.length_c   1.000
_cell.angle_alpha   90.00
_cell.angle_beta   90.00
_cell.angle_gamma   90.00
#
_symmetry.space_group_name_H-M   'P 1'
#
loop_
_entity.id
_entity.type
_entity.pdbx_description
1 polymer ?
#
loop_
_entity_poly.entity_id
_entity_poly.type
_entity_poly.pdbx_seq_one_letter_code
_entity_poly.pdbx_strand_id
1 'polypeptide(L)'
;MSQRTRVSNRPARLASRMCRMMGVVSRGPVYYDLFEEFADLATKGMCPIGAPDERGHKDGWGLACFQNGSLKVHMRDAGSAPDASKYYGTAWEIAKLNMERAPGQSLIVMGHLRRASSQGLVAQKFAHPFIEERDGVTWAFQHNGSLITDSGDSGKIDSQ
;
A
#
# COMPACT_ATOMS: atom_id res chain seq x y z
N MET A 1 -2.77 -37.15 32.27
CA MET A 1 -2.08 -35.83 32.28
C MET A 1 -1.93 -35.37 30.83
N SER A 2 -2.80 -34.47 30.37
CA SER A 2 -2.68 -33.85 29.04
C SER A 2 -2.60 -32.34 29.26
N GLN A 3 -1.40 -31.79 29.13
CA GLN A 3 -1.20 -30.35 29.19
C GLN A 3 -1.64 -29.76 27.86
N ARG A 4 -2.82 -29.12 27.83
CA ARG A 4 -3.18 -28.20 26.75
C ARG A 4 -2.26 -26.99 26.82
N THR A 5 -1.37 -26.87 25.85
CA THR A 5 -0.57 -25.68 25.60
C THR A 5 -1.51 -24.49 25.36
N ARG A 6 -1.53 -23.53 26.29
CA ARG A 6 -2.17 -22.22 26.08
C ARG A 6 -1.37 -21.47 25.02
N VAL A 7 -1.91 -21.36 23.82
CA VAL A 7 -1.45 -20.37 22.83
C VAL A 7 -1.72 -19.00 23.45
N SER A 8 -0.66 -18.26 23.77
CA SER A 8 -0.80 -16.92 24.35
C SER A 8 -1.30 -15.96 23.28
N ASN A 9 -2.59 -15.63 23.29
CA ASN A 9 -3.11 -14.46 22.58
C ASN A 9 -2.60 -13.21 23.30
N ARG A 10 -1.43 -12.69 22.89
CA ARG A 10 -0.99 -11.33 23.23
C ARG A 10 -1.36 -10.39 22.09
N PRO A 11 -2.46 -9.62 22.19
CA PRO A 11 -2.90 -8.70 21.14
C PRO A 11 -1.93 -7.51 20.90
N ALA A 12 -0.90 -7.34 21.73
CA ALA A 12 0.02 -6.19 21.69
C ALA A 12 1.09 -6.26 20.57
N ARG A 13 1.39 -7.42 19.97
CA ARG A 13 2.46 -7.55 18.95
C ARG A 13 2.01 -7.28 17.51
N LEU A 14 0.72 -7.37 17.20
CA LEU A 14 0.22 -7.10 15.84
C LEU A 14 0.12 -5.59 15.53
N ALA A 15 -0.10 -4.76 16.54
CA ALA A 15 -0.35 -3.35 16.35
C ALA A 15 0.85 -2.58 15.78
N SER A 16 2.07 -3.09 15.91
CA SER A 16 3.30 -2.35 15.61
C SER A 16 3.83 -2.51 14.18
N ARG A 17 3.08 -3.09 13.24
CA ARG A 17 3.62 -3.49 11.92
C ARG A 17 2.69 -3.20 10.74
N MET A 18 1.77 -2.27 10.90
CA MET A 18 0.85 -1.94 9.81
C MET A 18 1.55 -1.11 8.72
N CYS A 19 1.08 -1.23 7.49
CA CYS A 19 1.39 -0.35 6.36
C CYS A 19 0.57 0.95 6.42
N ARG A 20 0.79 1.84 5.44
CA ARG A 20 -0.13 2.96 5.15
C ARG A 20 -0.83 2.71 3.83
N MET A 21 -2.12 3.04 3.81
CA MET A 21 -2.97 2.90 2.63
C MET A 21 -3.67 4.21 2.37
N MET A 22 -3.83 4.53 1.10
CA MET A 22 -4.62 5.63 0.58
C MET A 22 -5.63 5.06 -0.42
N GLY A 23 -6.84 5.59 -0.38
CA GLY A 23 -7.89 5.36 -1.36
C GLY A 23 -8.58 6.67 -1.68
N VAL A 24 -8.65 7.05 -2.95
CA VAL A 24 -9.33 8.25 -3.43
C VAL A 24 -10.41 7.80 -4.40
N VAL A 25 -11.64 8.28 -4.20
CA VAL A 25 -12.73 8.11 -5.15
C VAL A 25 -13.28 9.50 -5.43
N SER A 26 -13.05 10.01 -6.64
CA SER A 26 -13.39 11.39 -6.95
C SER A 26 -13.98 11.56 -8.34
N ARG A 27 -14.90 12.53 -8.44
CA ARG A 27 -15.33 13.15 -9.72
C ARG A 27 -14.81 14.57 -9.87
N GLY A 28 -14.25 15.16 -8.80
CA GLY A 28 -13.65 16.50 -8.76
C GLY A 28 -12.12 16.47 -8.64
N PRO A 29 -11.44 17.63 -8.66
CA PRO A 29 -9.99 17.68 -8.70
C PRO A 29 -9.35 16.92 -7.53
N VAL A 30 -8.30 16.18 -7.82
CA VAL A 30 -7.36 15.59 -6.86
C VAL A 30 -6.06 16.38 -6.96
N TYR A 31 -5.64 16.98 -5.85
CA TYR A 31 -4.45 17.83 -5.79
C TYR A 31 -3.18 16.99 -5.64
N TYR A 32 -2.06 17.53 -6.14
CA TYR A 32 -0.78 16.81 -6.17
C TYR A 32 -0.16 16.67 -4.77
N ASP A 33 -0.39 17.67 -3.91
CA ASP A 33 0.04 17.69 -2.50
C ASP A 33 -0.39 16.44 -1.72
N LEU A 34 -1.57 15.87 -2.03
CA LEU A 34 -2.03 14.61 -1.44
C LEU A 34 -1.01 13.47 -1.61
N PHE A 35 -0.34 13.39 -2.75
CA PHE A 35 0.67 12.37 -3.00
C PHE A 35 1.97 12.66 -2.24
N GLU A 36 2.33 13.93 -2.07
CA GLU A 36 3.49 14.33 -1.28
C GLU A 36 3.27 14.04 0.20
N GLU A 37 2.11 14.43 0.73
CA GLU A 37 1.68 14.12 2.10
C GLU A 37 1.58 12.62 2.34
N PHE A 38 1.09 11.86 1.35
CA PHE A 38 1.05 10.40 1.47
C PHE A 38 2.46 9.81 1.51
N ALA A 39 3.40 10.27 0.68
CA ALA A 39 4.79 9.81 0.73
C ALA A 39 5.42 10.08 2.10
N ASP A 40 5.15 11.26 2.67
CA ASP A 40 5.65 11.67 3.99
C ASP A 40 5.23 10.72 5.12
N LEU A 41 4.08 10.05 4.99
CA LEU A 41 3.66 9.03 5.96
C LEU A 41 4.60 7.82 6.00
N ALA A 42 5.48 7.62 5.01
CA ALA A 42 6.51 6.58 5.05
C ALA A 42 7.51 6.81 6.19
N THR A 43 7.75 8.06 6.57
CA THR A 43 8.70 8.43 7.65
C THR A 43 7.98 8.95 8.89
N LYS A 44 6.91 9.72 8.70
CA LYS A 44 6.18 10.42 9.78
C LYS A 44 4.98 9.63 10.31
N GLY A 45 4.59 8.54 9.64
CA GLY A 45 3.40 7.77 9.99
C GLY A 45 3.54 7.03 11.33
N MET A 46 2.84 7.50 12.36
CA MET A 46 2.84 6.92 13.72
C MET A 46 2.19 5.52 13.78
N CYS A 47 2.94 4.48 14.15
CA CYS A 47 2.35 3.21 14.59
C CYS A 47 1.80 3.35 16.02
N PRO A 48 0.73 2.63 16.43
CA PRO A 48 -0.14 3.08 17.51
C PRO A 48 0.56 3.25 18.86
N ILE A 49 0.28 4.43 19.45
CA ILE A 49 0.64 5.00 20.75
C ILE A 49 2.09 5.52 20.89
N GLY A 50 2.26 6.79 20.54
CA GLY A 50 3.05 7.74 21.33
C GLY A 50 4.55 7.85 21.06
N ALA A 51 5.12 7.08 20.12
CA ALA A 51 6.53 7.18 19.78
C ALA A 51 6.73 7.27 18.26
N PRO A 52 7.69 8.11 17.78
CA PRO A 52 8.15 8.05 16.40
C PRO A 52 8.54 6.62 16.04
N ASP A 53 7.97 6.10 14.97
CA ASP A 53 8.33 4.79 14.46
C ASP A 53 9.59 4.92 13.59
N GLU A 54 10.77 4.84 14.22
CA GLU A 54 12.07 5.07 13.56
C GLU A 54 12.28 4.22 12.29
N ARG A 55 11.65 3.04 12.23
CA ARG A 55 11.71 2.17 11.05
C ARG A 55 10.86 2.69 9.89
N GLY A 56 9.68 3.26 10.17
CA GLY A 56 8.73 3.72 9.17
C GLY A 56 8.22 2.63 8.22
N HIS A 57 7.72 3.08 7.06
CA HIS A 57 7.15 2.26 5.99
C HIS A 57 7.98 2.42 4.70
N LYS A 58 9.24 1.97 4.78
CA LYS A 58 10.28 2.20 3.76
C LYS A 58 10.61 0.93 2.94
N ASP A 59 9.77 -0.10 3.03
CA ASP A 59 10.03 -1.43 2.48
C ASP A 59 9.36 -1.65 1.11
N GLY A 60 8.73 -0.62 0.56
CA GLY A 60 8.09 -0.60 -0.74
C GLY A 60 6.97 0.44 -0.83
N TRP A 61 6.55 0.74 -2.04
CA TRP A 61 5.44 1.64 -2.31
C TRP A 61 4.73 1.24 -3.59
N GLY A 62 3.51 1.72 -3.78
CA GLY A 62 2.84 1.64 -5.07
C GLY A 62 1.62 2.53 -5.17
N LEU A 63 1.29 2.86 -6.42
CA LEU A 63 0.15 3.65 -6.83
C LEU A 63 -0.57 2.95 -7.97
N ALA A 64 -1.90 2.90 -7.92
CA ALA A 64 -2.75 2.53 -9.05
C ALA A 64 -3.83 3.59 -9.25
N CYS A 65 -4.17 3.86 -10.50
CA CYS A 65 -5.21 4.82 -10.87
C CYS A 65 -6.11 4.25 -11.95
N PHE A 66 -7.42 4.31 -11.69
CA PHE A 66 -8.47 3.98 -12.63
C PHE A 66 -9.21 5.23 -13.05
N GLN A 67 -9.52 5.34 -14.34
CA GLN A 67 -10.39 6.37 -14.90
C GLN A 67 -11.58 5.67 -15.54
N ASN A 68 -12.80 5.96 -15.07
CA ASN A 68 -14.04 5.32 -15.54
C ASN A 68 -13.95 3.79 -15.59
N GLY A 69 -13.39 3.18 -14.54
CA GLY A 69 -13.27 1.73 -14.40
C GLY A 69 -12.12 1.09 -15.19
N SER A 70 -11.39 1.84 -16.03
CA SER A 70 -10.21 1.34 -16.72
C SER A 70 -8.94 1.69 -15.96
N LEU A 71 -8.04 0.73 -15.74
CA LEU A 71 -6.72 0.99 -15.18
C LEU A 71 -5.90 1.85 -16.16
N LYS A 72 -5.37 2.97 -15.70
CA LYS A 72 -4.55 3.90 -16.49
C LYS A 72 -3.11 3.96 -16.04
N VAL A 73 -2.90 3.93 -14.73
CA VAL A 73 -1.57 3.99 -14.14
C VAL A 73 -1.44 2.89 -13.11
N HIS A 74 -0.33 2.16 -13.15
CA HIS A 74 0.06 1.24 -12.09
C HIS A 74 1.57 1.20 -12.00
N MET A 75 2.09 1.56 -10.83
CA MET A 75 3.50 1.43 -10.54
C MET A 75 3.70 1.01 -9.10
N ARG A 76 4.68 0.17 -8.87
CA ARG A 76 5.11 -0.27 -7.54
C ARG A 76 6.59 -0.59 -7.57
N ASP A 77 7.27 -0.34 -6.46
CA ASP A 77 8.69 -0.63 -6.31
C ASP A 77 9.05 -0.93 -4.84
N ALA A 78 10.24 -1.48 -4.64
CA ALA A 78 10.86 -1.56 -3.32
C ALA A 78 11.39 -0.19 -2.87
N GLY A 79 11.59 -0.04 -1.56
CA GLY A 79 12.16 1.16 -0.97
C GLY A 79 11.12 2.19 -0.49
N SER A 80 11.63 3.36 -0.16
CA SER A 80 10.89 4.45 0.49
C SER A 80 10.32 5.41 -0.54
N ALA A 81 9.01 5.72 -0.45
CA ALA A 81 8.34 6.63 -1.40
C ALA A 81 8.98 8.04 -1.47
N PRO A 82 9.32 8.70 -0.34
CA PRO A 82 9.99 10.00 -0.35
C PRO A 82 11.33 10.04 -1.10
N ASP A 83 12.01 8.89 -1.21
CA ASP A 83 13.32 8.79 -1.84
C ASP A 83 13.22 8.30 -3.30
N ALA A 84 12.02 7.95 -3.75
CA ALA A 84 11.79 7.32 -5.04
C ALA A 84 11.34 8.33 -6.10
N SER A 85 12.23 8.69 -7.03
CA SER A 85 11.87 9.53 -8.19
C SER A 85 10.70 8.95 -9.01
N LYS A 86 10.65 7.61 -9.12
CA LYS A 86 9.55 6.88 -9.76
C LYS A 86 8.20 7.13 -9.08
N TYR A 87 8.16 7.25 -7.75
CA TYR A 87 6.92 7.53 -7.02
C TYR A 87 6.33 8.88 -7.46
N TYR A 88 7.14 9.93 -7.43
CA TYR A 88 6.71 11.28 -7.81
C TYR A 88 6.39 11.39 -9.31
N GLY A 89 7.13 10.68 -10.16
CA GLY A 89 6.79 10.55 -11.58
C GLY A 89 5.42 9.93 -11.81
N THR A 90 5.10 8.85 -11.10
CA THR A 90 3.77 8.20 -11.15
C THR A 90 2.67 9.10 -10.56
N ALA A 91 2.93 9.77 -9.43
CA ALA A 91 2.00 10.74 -8.85
C ALA A 91 1.67 11.88 -9.82
N TRP A 92 2.69 12.39 -10.52
CA TRP A 92 2.53 13.42 -11.54
C TRP A 92 1.68 12.94 -12.72
N GLU A 93 1.90 11.70 -13.20
CA GLU A 93 1.08 11.10 -14.25
C GLU A 93 -0.41 11.02 -13.84
N ILE A 94 -0.68 10.63 -12.60
CA ILE A 94 -2.04 10.59 -12.06
C ILE A 94 -2.64 12.01 -11.95
N ALA A 95 -1.86 12.99 -11.47
CA ALA A 95 -2.31 14.38 -11.38
C ALA A 95 -2.61 14.97 -12.77
N LYS A 96 -1.78 14.66 -13.77
CA LYS A 96 -2.01 15.04 -15.16
C LYS A 96 -3.30 14.43 -15.71
N LEU A 97 -3.54 13.13 -15.50
CA LEU A 97 -4.80 12.48 -15.86
C LEU A 97 -6.00 13.12 -15.16
N ASN A 98 -5.85 13.52 -13.90
CA ASN A 98 -6.90 14.24 -13.16
C ASN A 98 -7.19 15.63 -13.76
N MET A 99 -6.18 16.35 -14.27
CA MET A 99 -6.35 17.65 -14.91
C MET A 99 -6.96 17.56 -16.31
N GLU A 100 -6.60 16.53 -17.06
CA GLU A 100 -7.02 16.35 -18.46
C GLU A 100 -8.40 15.68 -18.60
N ARG A 101 -8.92 15.06 -17.53
CA ARG A 101 -10.20 14.35 -17.59
C ARG A 101 -11.39 15.30 -17.74
N ALA A 102 -12.39 14.87 -18.50
CA ALA A 102 -13.62 15.63 -18.67
C ALA A 102 -14.44 15.70 -17.37
N PRO A 103 -15.23 16.77 -17.15
CA PRO A 103 -16.14 16.88 -16.01
C PRO A 103 -17.04 15.64 -15.87
N GLY A 104 -17.18 15.13 -14.65
CA GLY A 104 -18.00 13.95 -14.36
C GLY A 104 -17.31 12.60 -14.59
N GLN A 105 -16.13 12.55 -15.23
CA GLN A 105 -15.34 11.33 -15.27
C GLN A 105 -14.84 10.97 -13.87
N SER A 106 -15.02 9.70 -13.51
CA SER A 106 -14.60 9.16 -12.23
C SER A 106 -13.11 8.82 -12.26
N LEU A 107 -12.45 9.06 -11.12
CA LEU A 107 -11.08 8.68 -10.86
C LEU A 107 -11.02 7.93 -9.53
N ILE A 108 -10.37 6.76 -9.55
CA ILE A 108 -10.11 5.97 -8.36
C ILE A 108 -8.60 5.82 -8.23
N VAL A 109 -8.03 6.25 -7.11
CA VAL A 109 -6.60 6.11 -6.84
C VAL A 109 -6.41 5.24 -5.62
N MET A 110 -5.46 4.30 -5.70
CA MET A 110 -5.04 3.45 -4.59
C MET A 110 -3.56 3.67 -4.37
N GLY A 111 -3.15 3.86 -3.11
CA GLY A 111 -1.75 4.03 -2.74
C GLY A 111 -1.39 3.19 -1.53
N HIS A 112 -0.17 2.65 -1.52
CA HIS A 112 0.33 1.84 -0.42
C HIS A 112 1.78 2.18 -0.09
N LEU A 113 2.09 2.28 1.20
CA LEU A 113 3.45 2.35 1.74
C LEU A 113 3.69 1.13 2.60
N ARG A 114 4.62 0.30 2.15
CA ARG A 114 4.86 -1.03 2.70
C ARG A 114 5.82 -0.96 3.87
N ARG A 115 5.45 -1.72 4.90
CA ARG A 115 6.33 -2.15 5.99
C ARG A 115 6.35 -3.66 5.99
N ALA A 116 7.50 -4.24 5.68
CA ALA A 116 7.67 -5.68 5.67
C ALA A 116 7.66 -6.22 7.11
N SER A 117 7.24 -7.47 7.27
CA SER A 117 7.48 -8.22 8.51
C SER A 117 8.98 -8.26 8.82
N SER A 118 9.38 -8.49 10.07
CA SER A 118 10.81 -8.51 10.45
C SER A 118 11.63 -9.59 9.72
N GLN A 119 10.98 -10.56 9.06
CA GLN A 119 11.60 -11.61 8.25
C GLN A 119 11.21 -11.52 6.77
N GLY A 120 10.42 -10.50 6.40
CA GLY A 120 9.89 -10.33 5.06
C GLY A 120 10.94 -9.77 4.11
N LEU A 121 11.02 -10.34 2.92
CA LEU A 121 11.88 -9.81 1.85
C LEU A 121 11.37 -8.44 1.36
N VAL A 122 12.32 -7.54 1.09
CA VAL A 122 12.07 -6.26 0.44
C VAL A 122 12.29 -6.44 -1.06
N ALA A 123 11.20 -6.44 -1.82
CA ALA A 123 11.25 -6.56 -3.28
C ALA A 123 9.96 -6.01 -3.89
N GLN A 124 10.06 -5.48 -5.12
CA GLN A 124 8.93 -4.93 -5.88
C GLN A 124 7.74 -5.89 -5.95
N LYS A 125 7.98 -7.20 -6.10
CA LYS A 125 6.92 -8.20 -6.21
C LYS A 125 6.01 -8.28 -4.99
N PHE A 126 6.46 -7.80 -3.82
CA PHE A 126 5.68 -7.76 -2.58
C PHE A 126 5.05 -6.38 -2.31
N ALA A 127 5.35 -5.36 -3.11
CA ALA A 127 4.73 -4.06 -2.97
C ALA A 127 3.29 -4.09 -3.51
N HIS A 128 2.38 -3.45 -2.79
CA HIS A 128 0.99 -3.24 -3.19
C HIS A 128 0.86 -1.94 -3.99
N PRO A 129 -0.23 -1.74 -4.76
CA PRO A 129 -1.35 -2.66 -5.00
C PRO A 129 -1.02 -3.76 -6.02
N PHE A 130 -1.68 -4.91 -5.88
CA PHE A 130 -1.67 -6.00 -6.86
C PHE A 130 -2.78 -5.80 -7.89
N ILE A 131 -2.52 -6.17 -9.14
CA ILE A 131 -3.47 -6.09 -10.25
C ILE A 131 -3.74 -7.50 -10.77
N GLU A 132 -4.99 -7.78 -11.08
CA GLU A 132 -5.44 -9.03 -11.71
C GLU A 132 -6.50 -8.69 -12.75
N GLU A 133 -6.45 -9.33 -13.92
CA GLU A 133 -7.53 -9.27 -14.90
C GLU A 133 -8.34 -10.56 -14.84
N ARG A 134 -9.65 -10.43 -14.61
CA ARG A 134 -10.56 -11.56 -14.51
C ARG A 134 -11.91 -11.21 -15.09
N ASP A 135 -12.44 -12.10 -15.94
CA ASP A 135 -13.74 -11.96 -16.58
C ASP A 135 -13.89 -10.63 -17.35
N GLY A 136 -12.81 -10.15 -17.97
CA GLY A 136 -12.77 -8.88 -18.71
C GLY A 136 -12.75 -7.63 -17.83
N VAL A 137 -12.55 -7.78 -16.51
CA VAL A 137 -12.48 -6.68 -15.55
C VAL A 137 -11.10 -6.65 -14.90
N THR A 138 -10.48 -5.47 -14.87
CA THR A 138 -9.23 -5.24 -14.12
C THR A 138 -9.54 -4.95 -12.66
N TRP A 139 -8.99 -5.74 -11.76
CA TRP A 139 -9.09 -5.60 -10.32
C TRP A 139 -7.79 -5.08 -9.73
N ALA A 140 -7.89 -4.25 -8.69
CA ALA A 140 -6.77 -3.85 -7.86
C ALA A 140 -7.03 -4.20 -6.39
N PHE A 141 -6.01 -4.72 -5.72
CA PHE A 141 -6.10 -5.14 -4.33
C PHE A 141 -4.92 -4.64 -3.51
N GLN A 142 -5.21 -4.13 -2.30
CA GLN A 142 -4.20 -3.76 -1.31
C GLN A 142 -4.63 -4.20 0.09
N HIS A 143 -3.65 -4.64 0.88
CA HIS A 143 -3.87 -5.18 2.21
C HIS A 143 -2.96 -4.51 3.26
N ASN A 144 -3.48 -4.38 4.48
CA ASN A 144 -2.73 -3.91 5.63
C ASN A 144 -2.92 -4.88 6.80
N GLY A 145 -1.84 -5.54 7.19
CA GLY A 145 -1.85 -6.55 8.25
C GLY A 145 -1.23 -7.87 7.82
N SER A 146 -1.38 -8.85 8.71
CA SER A 146 -0.77 -10.17 8.61
C SER A 146 -1.83 -11.23 8.31
N LEU A 147 -1.54 -12.13 7.37
CA LEU A 147 -2.33 -13.35 7.18
C LEU A 147 -1.77 -14.45 8.08
N ILE A 148 -2.60 -15.08 8.91
CA ILE A 148 -2.19 -16.09 9.92
C ILE A 148 -2.20 -17.52 9.33
N THR A 149 -2.59 -17.70 8.07
CA THR A 149 -2.70 -19.03 7.46
C THR A 149 -1.33 -19.60 7.09
N ASP A 150 -0.84 -20.53 7.92
CA ASP A 150 0.33 -21.41 7.74
C ASP A 150 0.21 -22.28 6.47
N SER A 151 0.55 -21.75 5.29
CA SER A 151 0.79 -22.62 4.12
C SER A 151 2.28 -22.96 3.92
N GLY A 152 3.19 -22.48 4.77
CA GLY A 152 4.62 -22.81 4.71
C GLY A 152 5.37 -22.28 3.47
N ASP A 153 4.66 -21.70 2.50
CA ASP A 153 5.23 -21.16 1.26
C ASP A 153 5.79 -19.75 1.49
N SER A 154 6.96 -19.70 2.14
CA SER A 154 7.72 -18.47 2.30
C SER A 154 8.01 -17.84 0.91
N GLY A 155 7.50 -16.64 0.68
CA GLY A 155 7.76 -15.85 -0.52
C GLY A 155 6.69 -15.89 -1.64
N LYS A 156 5.56 -16.58 -1.45
CA LYS A 156 4.39 -16.47 -2.36
C LYS A 156 3.30 -15.52 -1.86
N ILE A 157 3.29 -15.24 -0.56
CA ILE A 157 2.29 -14.38 0.10
C ILE A 157 2.96 -13.17 0.74
N ASP A 158 2.39 -11.98 0.56
CA ASP A 158 2.77 -10.80 1.35
C ASP A 158 2.05 -10.84 2.70
N SER A 159 2.58 -11.65 3.63
CA SER A 159 2.15 -11.67 5.04
C SER A 159 3.09 -10.75 5.85
N GLN A 160 2.55 -9.64 6.36
CA GLN A 160 3.29 -8.70 7.23
C GLN A 160 3.48 -9.23 8.65
#